data_AF-A0A662XGE2-F1
#
_entry.id   AF-A0A662XGE2-F1
#
_cell.length_a   1.000
_cell.length_b   1.000
_cell.length_c   1.000
_cell.angle_alpha   90.00
_cell.angle_beta   90.00
_cell.angle_gamma   90.00
#
_symmetry.space_group_name_H-M   'P 1'
#
loop_
_entity.id
_entity.type
_entity.pdbx_description
1 polymer ?
#
loop_
_entity_poly.entity_id
_entity_poly.type
_entity_poly.pdbx_seq_one_letter_code
_entity_poly.pdbx_strand_id
1 'polypeptide(L)'
;MADFEGYLLLHDIGRQADPLYFELDGGLLQYFDKKGGRWMGQFSLTRHRVVAQPIDGGVSPNRFCVELCPVRSVHDTNRSLKQFKRTRVVLSASTPEVQNEWINALRTWRRRNWKDTAVLAGFDDEAKVLRMVMIMYRLELKLLRFTDLTLRKVGMGPEQSGSTYDDDVFTKQQANVASLVSTGGIQVTRFSSPFGFHGVYASQFAL
;
A
#
# COMPACT_ATOMS: atom_id res chain seq x y z
N MET A 1 -13.78 -1.03 -12.48
CA MET A 1 -13.57 -2.47 -12.78
C MET A 1 -12.35 -2.47 -13.65
N ALA A 2 -11.24 -3.00 -13.14
CA ALA A 2 -9.91 -2.59 -13.62
C ALA A 2 -9.69 -2.87 -15.11
N ASP A 3 -8.92 -2.02 -15.79
CA ASP A 3 -8.45 -2.28 -17.16
C ASP A 3 -7.57 -3.55 -17.17
N PHE A 4 -6.70 -3.65 -16.16
CA PHE A 4 -5.85 -4.82 -15.91
C PHE A 4 -5.82 -5.19 -14.43
N GLU A 5 -5.76 -6.49 -14.15
CA GLU A 5 -5.64 -7.03 -12.80
C GLU A 5 -4.73 -8.26 -12.77
N GLY A 6 -4.04 -8.53 -11.66
CA GLY A 6 -3.15 -9.69 -11.54
C GLY A 6 -2.21 -9.62 -10.34
N TYR A 7 -1.50 -10.69 -10.03
CA TYR A 7 -0.54 -10.72 -8.91
C TYR A 7 0.88 -10.34 -9.36
N LEU A 8 1.59 -9.58 -8.53
CA LEU A 8 3.00 -9.23 -8.71
C LEU A 8 3.73 -9.21 -7.36
N LEU A 9 5.04 -9.44 -7.37
CA LEU A 9 5.90 -9.15 -6.23
C LEU A 9 6.26 -7.66 -6.23
N LEU A 10 5.91 -6.94 -5.16
CA LEU A 10 6.35 -5.58 -4.89
C LEU A 10 7.70 -5.62 -4.16
N HIS A 11 8.78 -5.16 -4.80
CA HIS A 11 10.12 -5.12 -4.20
C HIS A 11 10.37 -3.81 -3.45
N ASP A 12 10.99 -3.93 -2.29
CA ASP A 12 11.44 -2.83 -1.42
C ASP A 12 12.99 -2.89 -1.29
N ILE A 13 13.56 -2.48 -0.16
CA ILE A 13 15.00 -2.39 0.07
C ILE A 13 15.62 -3.79 0.27
N GLY A 14 16.72 -4.05 -0.44
CA GLY A 14 17.52 -5.26 -0.28
C GLY A 14 16.88 -6.51 -0.89
N ARG A 15 16.41 -7.42 -0.04
CA ARG A 15 15.73 -8.68 -0.42
C ARG A 15 14.24 -8.69 -0.05
N GLN A 16 13.69 -7.55 0.35
CA GLN A 16 12.29 -7.45 0.76
C GLN A 16 11.36 -7.42 -0.46
N ALA A 17 10.38 -8.32 -0.50
CA ALA A 17 9.32 -8.36 -1.49
C ALA A 17 8.02 -8.96 -0.92
N ASP A 18 6.88 -8.37 -1.27
CA ASP A 18 5.55 -8.86 -0.87
C ASP A 18 4.74 -9.28 -2.12
N PRO A 19 4.10 -10.47 -2.13
CA PRO A 19 3.24 -10.93 -3.21
C PRO A 19 1.86 -10.27 -3.03
N LEU A 20 1.52 -9.34 -3.90
CA LEU A 20 0.34 -8.49 -3.79
C LEU A 20 -0.48 -8.56 -5.07
N TYR A 21 -1.77 -8.29 -4.94
CA TYR A 21 -2.68 -8.18 -6.07
C TYR A 21 -2.72 -6.73 -6.54
N PHE A 22 -2.52 -6.50 -7.83
CA PHE A 22 -2.48 -5.19 -8.46
C PHE A 22 -3.68 -4.99 -9.38
N GLU A 23 -4.25 -3.79 -9.34
CA GLU A 23 -5.33 -3.34 -10.21
C GLU A 23 -4.92 -2.02 -10.88
N LEU A 24 -5.12 -1.92 -12.19
CA LEU A 24 -4.89 -0.73 -13.00
C LEU A 24 -6.24 -0.23 -13.52
N ASP A 25 -6.76 0.84 -12.93
CA ASP A 25 -8.07 1.44 -13.23
C ASP A 25 -7.95 2.97 -13.23
N GLY A 26 -8.59 3.67 -14.17
CA GLY A 26 -8.69 5.14 -14.20
C GLY A 26 -7.37 5.92 -14.20
N GLY A 27 -6.23 5.29 -14.53
CA GLY A 27 -4.91 5.90 -14.39
C GLY A 27 -4.33 5.88 -12.96
N LEU A 28 -4.83 4.98 -12.11
CA LEU A 28 -4.25 4.58 -10.83
C LEU A 28 -3.75 3.13 -10.94
N LEU A 29 -2.57 2.86 -10.38
CA LEU A 29 -2.11 1.50 -10.12
C LEU A 29 -2.28 1.23 -8.63
N GLN A 30 -3.37 0.57 -8.25
CA GLN A 30 -3.72 0.21 -6.88
C GLN A 30 -3.18 -1.18 -6.53
N TYR A 31 -3.00 -1.46 -5.23
CA TYR A 31 -2.59 -2.78 -4.78
C TYR A 31 -3.19 -3.20 -3.43
N PHE A 32 -3.39 -4.50 -3.29
CA PHE A 32 -4.15 -5.18 -2.25
C PHE A 32 -3.38 -6.42 -1.76
N ASP A 33 -3.72 -6.94 -0.58
CA ASP A 33 -3.13 -8.21 -0.07
C ASP A 33 -3.51 -9.43 -0.93
N LYS A 34 -4.70 -9.42 -1.53
CA LYS A 34 -5.24 -10.44 -2.46
C LYS A 34 -6.36 -9.87 -3.33
N LYS A 35 -6.82 -10.63 -4.33
CA LYS A 35 -8.03 -10.29 -5.11
C LYS A 35 -9.23 -10.12 -4.19
N GLY A 36 -9.93 -8.98 -4.30
CA GLY A 36 -11.05 -8.62 -3.42
C GLY A 36 -10.66 -8.44 -1.94
N GLY A 37 -9.38 -8.20 -1.66
CA GLY A 37 -8.82 -8.11 -0.32
C GLY A 37 -8.76 -6.69 0.25
N ARG A 38 -7.91 -6.51 1.26
CA ARG A 38 -7.62 -5.23 1.88
C ARG A 38 -6.77 -4.36 0.95
N TRP A 39 -7.19 -3.13 0.73
CA TRP A 39 -6.38 -2.11 0.06
C TRP A 39 -5.13 -1.76 0.87
N MET A 40 -3.97 -1.84 0.22
CA MET A 40 -2.65 -1.63 0.82
C MET A 40 -1.97 -0.34 0.34
N GLY A 41 -2.29 0.13 -0.88
CA GLY A 41 -1.79 1.40 -1.39
C GLY A 41 -2.11 1.66 -2.86
N GLN A 42 -1.60 2.78 -3.40
CA GLN A 42 -1.74 3.11 -4.82
C GLN A 42 -0.64 4.04 -5.34
N PHE A 43 -0.46 4.05 -6.66
CA PHE A 43 0.36 5.00 -7.40
C PHE A 43 -0.47 5.72 -8.47
N SER A 44 -0.46 7.06 -8.48
CA SER A 44 -1.17 7.83 -9.53
C SER A 44 -0.30 7.98 -10.78
N LEU A 45 -0.76 7.41 -11.90
CA LEU A 45 -0.13 7.56 -13.21
C LEU A 45 -0.53 8.89 -13.88
N THR A 46 -1.66 9.47 -13.47
CA THR A 46 -2.08 10.83 -13.85
C THR A 46 -0.97 11.85 -13.53
N ARG A 47 -0.82 12.89 -14.36
CA ARG A 47 0.22 13.95 -14.23
C ARG A 47 1.70 13.49 -14.28
N HIS A 48 1.98 12.19 -14.43
CA HIS A 48 3.34 11.64 -14.55
C HIS A 48 3.62 11.11 -15.98
N ARG A 49 4.88 11.11 -16.41
CA ARG A 49 5.38 10.26 -17.51
C ARG A 49 5.72 8.92 -16.89
N VAL A 50 4.94 7.90 -17.24
CA VAL A 50 5.21 6.51 -16.84
C VAL A 50 6.28 5.95 -17.76
N VAL A 51 7.33 5.37 -17.17
CA VAL A 51 8.35 4.59 -17.89
C VAL A 51 8.40 3.21 -17.24
N ALA A 52 7.86 2.21 -17.94
CA ALA A 52 7.98 0.80 -17.56
C ALA A 52 9.03 0.12 -18.45
N GLN A 53 9.95 -0.65 -17.86
CA GLN A 53 11.01 -1.37 -18.57
C GLN A 53 11.54 -2.56 -17.75
N PRO A 54 12.04 -3.64 -18.37
CA PRO A 54 12.66 -4.75 -17.64
C PRO A 54 13.93 -4.28 -16.88
N ILE A 55 14.34 -5.08 -15.88
CA ILE A 55 15.61 -4.94 -15.17
C ILE A 55 16.29 -6.30 -15.13
N ASP A 56 17.46 -6.41 -15.75
CA ASP A 56 18.25 -7.64 -15.73
C ASP A 56 18.96 -7.86 -14.39
N GLY A 57 19.09 -9.13 -14.01
CA GLY A 57 19.78 -9.58 -12.79
C GLY A 57 19.13 -9.13 -11.46
N GLY A 58 19.89 -9.27 -10.38
CA GLY A 58 19.48 -8.92 -9.01
C GLY A 58 18.80 -10.06 -8.24
N VAL A 59 17.88 -9.73 -7.33
CA VAL A 59 17.43 -10.66 -6.27
C VAL A 59 16.37 -11.67 -6.68
N SER A 60 15.69 -11.51 -7.82
CA SER A 60 14.67 -12.44 -8.34
C SER A 60 14.59 -12.34 -9.88
N PRO A 61 13.86 -13.24 -10.57
CA PRO A 61 13.67 -13.18 -12.02
C PRO A 61 12.56 -12.20 -12.39
N ASN A 62 12.38 -11.99 -13.70
CA ASN A 62 11.21 -11.33 -14.32
C ASN A 62 10.87 -9.93 -13.75
N ARG A 63 11.91 -9.18 -13.36
CA ARG A 63 11.79 -7.90 -12.67
C ARG A 63 11.68 -6.73 -13.65
N PHE A 64 10.87 -5.74 -13.30
CA PHE A 64 10.71 -4.53 -14.09
C PHE A 64 10.64 -3.28 -13.22
N CYS A 65 11.14 -2.18 -13.76
CA CYS A 65 11.09 -0.86 -13.15
C CYS A 65 9.85 -0.14 -13.66
N VAL A 66 9.11 0.51 -12.76
CA VAL A 66 8.10 1.51 -13.12
C VAL A 66 8.51 2.84 -12.51
N GLU A 67 8.85 3.80 -13.36
CA GLU A 67 9.18 5.16 -12.95
C GLU A 67 8.06 6.14 -13.30
N LEU A 68 7.64 6.90 -12.31
CA LEU A 68 6.63 7.94 -12.40
C LEU A 68 7.33 9.29 -12.29
N CYS A 69 7.68 9.87 -13.44
CA CYS A 69 8.35 11.17 -13.53
C CYS A 69 7.30 12.29 -13.62
N PRO A 70 7.20 13.23 -12.66
CA PRO A 70 6.23 14.33 -12.72
C PRO A 70 6.39 15.17 -13.99
N VAL A 71 5.27 15.55 -14.63
CA VAL A 71 5.25 16.36 -15.85
C VAL A 71 4.49 17.66 -15.60
N ARG A 72 5.04 18.79 -16.05
CA ARG A 72 4.29 20.05 -16.09
C ARG A 72 3.25 19.98 -17.21
N SER A 73 1.99 20.26 -16.89
CA SER A 73 1.03 20.64 -17.93
C SER A 73 1.38 22.03 -18.43
N VAL A 74 1.34 22.25 -19.75
CA VAL A 74 1.66 23.52 -20.41
C VAL A 74 0.71 24.65 -19.95
N HIS A 75 -0.50 24.30 -19.50
CA HIS A 75 -1.53 25.24 -19.04
C HIS A 75 -1.57 25.43 -17.51
N ASP A 76 -0.76 24.70 -16.74
CA ASP A 76 -0.86 24.61 -15.27
C ASP A 76 0.37 25.23 -14.57
N THR A 77 0.90 26.32 -15.16
CA THR A 77 2.19 26.96 -14.83
C THR A 77 2.32 27.38 -13.37
N ASN A 78 1.20 27.71 -12.73
CA ASN A 78 1.15 28.18 -11.33
C ASN A 78 1.07 27.04 -10.31
N ARG A 79 0.83 25.78 -10.71
CA ARG A 79 0.84 24.65 -9.75
C ARG A 79 2.27 24.17 -9.47
N SER A 80 2.65 24.24 -8.20
CA SER A 80 4.00 23.84 -7.77
C SER A 80 4.23 22.34 -7.92
N LEU A 81 5.21 21.95 -8.74
CA LEU A 81 5.69 20.56 -8.83
C LEU A 81 6.16 19.97 -7.50
N LYS A 82 6.42 20.78 -6.46
CA LYS A 82 6.85 20.32 -5.12
C LYS A 82 5.93 19.27 -4.49
N GLN A 83 4.66 19.19 -4.92
CA GLN A 83 3.69 18.19 -4.46
C GLN A 83 3.85 16.81 -5.12
N PHE A 84 4.47 16.73 -6.30
CA PHE A 84 4.65 15.50 -7.07
C PHE A 84 6.12 15.07 -7.01
N LYS A 85 6.42 14.01 -6.25
CA LYS A 85 7.77 13.40 -6.20
C LYS A 85 7.95 12.41 -7.36
N ARG A 86 9.18 12.25 -7.85
CA ARG A 86 9.53 11.12 -8.74
C ARG A 86 9.46 9.83 -7.93
N THR A 87 8.55 8.94 -8.30
CA THR A 87 8.40 7.63 -7.67
C THR A 87 9.04 6.57 -8.56
N ARG A 88 9.77 5.64 -7.96
CA ARG A 88 10.39 4.49 -8.62
C ARG A 88 10.03 3.24 -7.84
N VAL A 89 9.32 2.32 -8.47
CA VAL A 89 8.96 1.02 -7.88
C VAL A 89 9.54 -0.10 -8.74
N VAL A 90 9.93 -1.18 -8.08
CA VAL A 90 10.39 -2.40 -8.75
C VAL A 90 9.35 -3.49 -8.49
N LEU A 91 8.89 -4.11 -9.57
CA LEU A 91 7.88 -5.17 -9.55
C LEU A 91 8.47 -6.43 -10.21
N SER A 92 7.93 -7.61 -9.94
CA SER A 92 8.24 -8.81 -10.74
C SER A 92 7.07 -9.77 -10.88
N ALA A 93 6.92 -10.33 -12.09
CA ALA A 93 5.89 -11.31 -12.43
C ALA A 93 6.39 -12.76 -12.25
N SER A 94 5.50 -13.75 -12.40
CA SER A 94 5.90 -15.15 -12.39
C SER A 94 6.68 -15.55 -13.65
N THR A 95 6.27 -15.09 -14.83
CA THR A 95 6.89 -15.38 -16.14
C THR A 95 7.35 -14.10 -16.88
N PRO A 96 8.27 -14.19 -17.86
CA PRO A 96 8.65 -13.04 -18.68
C PRO A 96 7.54 -12.58 -19.64
N GLU A 97 6.57 -13.43 -19.97
CA GLU A 97 5.39 -13.06 -20.77
C GLU A 97 4.52 -12.07 -19.98
N VAL A 98 4.11 -12.46 -18.76
CA VAL A 98 3.32 -11.63 -17.83
C VAL A 98 4.06 -10.33 -17.48
N GLN A 99 5.39 -10.38 -17.33
CA GLN A 99 6.25 -9.19 -17.17
C GLN A 99 6.09 -8.22 -18.35
N ASN A 100 6.16 -8.72 -19.59
CA ASN A 100 6.02 -7.90 -20.79
C ASN A 100 4.61 -7.36 -20.97
N GLU A 101 3.58 -8.13 -20.62
CA GLU A 101 2.18 -7.68 -20.61
C GLU A 101 1.97 -6.52 -19.65
N TRP A 102 2.42 -6.63 -18.39
CA TRP A 102 2.35 -5.53 -17.42
C TRP A 102 3.13 -4.28 -17.86
N ILE A 103 4.33 -4.46 -18.45
CA ILE A 103 5.09 -3.34 -19.05
C ILE A 103 4.28 -2.68 -20.17
N ASN A 104 3.61 -3.44 -21.03
CA ASN A 104 2.81 -2.92 -22.13
C ASN A 104 1.51 -2.25 -21.66
N ALA A 105 0.84 -2.78 -20.64
CA ALA A 105 -0.30 -2.16 -19.96
C ALA A 105 0.11 -0.78 -19.40
N LEU A 106 1.17 -0.75 -18.59
CA LEU A 106 1.69 0.48 -17.96
C LEU A 106 2.30 1.48 -18.96
N ARG A 107 2.67 1.06 -20.17
CA ARG A 107 3.01 1.97 -21.29
C ARG A 107 1.80 2.50 -22.05
N THR A 108 0.68 1.78 -22.08
CA THR A 108 -0.47 2.07 -22.98
C THR A 108 -1.75 2.55 -22.29
N TRP A 109 -1.82 2.60 -20.96
CA TRP A 109 -2.99 3.03 -20.16
C TRP A 109 -3.62 4.39 -20.56
N ARG A 110 -2.89 5.31 -21.20
CA ARG A 110 -3.47 6.57 -21.72
C ARG A 110 -4.09 6.49 -23.11
N ARG A 111 -3.79 5.43 -23.86
CA ARG A 111 -4.02 5.36 -25.32
C ARG A 111 -5.11 4.36 -25.69
N ARG A 112 -5.32 3.33 -24.88
CA ARG A 112 -6.42 2.40 -25.05
C ARG A 112 -7.59 2.84 -24.17
N ASN A 113 -8.78 2.78 -24.76
CA ASN A 113 -10.06 2.98 -24.07
C ASN A 113 -10.60 1.57 -23.81
N TRP A 114 -10.11 0.91 -22.76
CA TRP A 114 -10.41 -0.49 -22.49
C TRP A 114 -11.87 -0.65 -22.07
N LYS A 115 -12.53 -1.68 -22.60
CA LYS A 115 -13.91 -2.04 -22.27
C LYS A 115 -14.02 -3.38 -21.53
N ASP A 116 -12.98 -4.19 -21.65
CA ASP A 116 -12.90 -5.54 -21.11
C ASP A 116 -11.70 -5.62 -20.16
N THR A 117 -11.92 -6.12 -18.95
CA THR A 117 -10.88 -6.33 -17.94
C THR A 117 -9.96 -7.48 -18.33
N ALA A 118 -8.66 -7.22 -18.44
CA ALA A 118 -7.66 -8.23 -18.73
C ALA A 118 -6.97 -8.74 -17.45
N VAL A 119 -7.15 -10.03 -17.14
CA VAL A 119 -6.42 -10.70 -16.06
C VAL A 119 -5.03 -11.10 -16.57
N LEU A 120 -3.97 -10.53 -16.00
CA LEU A 120 -2.58 -10.79 -16.37
C LEU A 120 -1.97 -11.80 -15.39
N ALA A 121 -1.98 -13.08 -15.77
CA ALA A 121 -1.44 -14.20 -15.01
C ALA A 121 -0.90 -15.29 -15.95
N GLY A 122 0.14 -15.99 -15.51
CA GLY A 122 0.73 -17.13 -16.24
C GLY A 122 0.25 -18.48 -15.70
N PHE A 123 -0.35 -18.50 -14.51
CA PHE A 123 -0.79 -19.72 -13.82
C PHE A 123 -2.10 -19.49 -13.03
N ASP A 124 -2.89 -20.55 -12.85
CA ASP A 124 -4.17 -20.52 -12.13
C ASP A 124 -4.04 -20.00 -10.67
N ASP A 125 -2.93 -20.34 -10.01
CA ASP A 125 -2.56 -19.82 -8.68
C ASP A 125 -1.23 -19.05 -8.78
N GLU A 126 -1.25 -17.98 -9.59
CA GLU A 126 -0.18 -16.98 -9.74
C GLU A 126 0.42 -16.57 -8.38
N ALA A 127 -0.44 -16.36 -7.37
CA ALA A 127 -0.02 -15.98 -6.02
C ALA A 127 0.84 -17.04 -5.33
N LYS A 128 0.56 -18.33 -5.52
CA LYS A 128 1.39 -19.45 -5.02
C LYS A 128 2.69 -19.56 -5.80
N VAL A 129 2.68 -19.34 -7.12
CA VAL A 129 3.92 -19.32 -7.91
C VAL A 129 4.84 -18.20 -7.46
N LEU A 130 4.32 -16.99 -7.21
CA LEU A 130 5.11 -15.89 -6.66
C LEU A 130 5.64 -16.20 -5.25
N ARG A 131 4.86 -16.85 -4.37
CA ARG A 131 5.35 -17.35 -3.07
C ARG A 131 6.47 -18.39 -3.24
N MET A 132 6.40 -19.27 -4.24
CA MET A 132 7.48 -20.23 -4.54
C MET A 132 8.73 -19.52 -5.06
N VAL A 133 8.60 -18.49 -5.91
CA VAL A 133 9.71 -17.62 -6.34
C VAL A 133 10.37 -16.96 -5.12
N MET A 134 9.61 -16.42 -4.16
CA MET A 134 10.19 -15.84 -2.95
C MET A 134 11.04 -16.85 -2.15
N ILE A 135 10.55 -18.08 -1.99
CA ILE A 135 11.26 -19.15 -1.28
C ILE A 135 12.56 -19.51 -2.01
N MET A 136 12.48 -19.78 -3.33
CA MET A 136 13.63 -20.14 -4.16
C MET A 136 14.73 -19.08 -4.14
N TYR A 137 14.34 -17.79 -4.23
CA TYR A 137 15.27 -16.68 -4.33
C TYR A 137 15.65 -16.06 -2.98
N ARG A 138 15.13 -16.58 -1.86
CA ARG A 138 15.31 -16.07 -0.48
C ARG A 138 14.96 -14.57 -0.39
N LEU A 139 13.70 -14.28 -0.71
CA LEU A 139 13.07 -12.97 -0.51
C LEU A 139 12.32 -12.95 0.82
N GLU A 140 12.17 -11.76 1.40
CA GLU A 140 11.53 -11.55 2.70
C GLU A 140 10.27 -10.71 2.58
N LEU A 141 9.17 -11.13 3.22
CA LEU A 141 7.98 -10.28 3.37
C LEU A 141 8.32 -8.99 4.15
N LYS A 142 7.58 -7.92 3.88
CA LYS A 142 7.67 -6.66 4.61
C LYS A 142 6.30 -6.15 4.99
N LEU A 143 5.46 -5.80 4.03
CA LEU A 143 4.12 -5.26 4.23
C LEU A 143 3.20 -6.29 4.89
N LEU A 144 3.26 -7.56 4.47
CA LEU A 144 2.43 -8.61 5.05
C LEU A 144 2.93 -9.11 6.43
N ARG A 145 4.19 -8.82 6.81
CA ARG A 145 4.67 -9.14 8.18
C ARG A 145 3.95 -8.34 9.27
N PHE A 146 3.42 -7.15 8.94
CA PHE A 146 2.73 -6.30 9.91
C PHE A 146 1.22 -6.59 10.03
N THR A 147 0.63 -7.34 9.09
CA THR A 147 -0.81 -7.67 9.13
C THR A 147 -1.17 -8.79 10.10
N ASP A 148 -0.25 -9.73 10.37
CA ASP A 148 -0.50 -10.88 11.26
C ASP A 148 -0.48 -10.53 12.76
N LEU A 149 -0.05 -9.32 13.13
CA LEU A 149 0.12 -8.88 14.53
C LEU A 149 -1.20 -8.66 15.30
N THR A 150 -2.36 -8.83 14.65
CA THR A 150 -3.68 -8.75 15.28
C THR A 150 -4.02 -9.99 16.13
N LEU A 151 -3.36 -11.14 15.91
CA LEU A 151 -3.52 -12.34 16.73
C LEU A 151 -2.74 -12.28 18.06
N ARG A 152 -2.80 -11.16 18.77
CA ARG A 152 -2.49 -11.13 20.20
C ARG A 152 -3.57 -11.90 20.96
N LYS A 153 -3.29 -13.18 21.20
CA LYS A 153 -4.03 -14.08 22.10
C LYS A 153 -4.35 -13.36 23.42
N VAL A 154 -5.58 -12.86 23.56
CA VAL A 154 -6.10 -12.33 24.82
C VAL A 154 -6.22 -13.50 25.78
N GLY A 155 -5.35 -13.53 26.79
CA GLY A 155 -5.41 -14.53 27.85
C GLY A 155 -6.57 -14.22 28.78
N MET A 156 -7.70 -14.90 28.58
CA MET A 156 -8.73 -15.02 29.62
C MET A 156 -8.14 -15.78 30.82
N GLY A 157 -7.68 -15.03 31.82
CA GLY A 157 -7.41 -15.53 33.17
C GLY A 157 -8.64 -15.27 34.04
N PRO A 158 -9.14 -16.26 34.80
CA PRO A 158 -10.33 -16.08 35.64
C PRO A 158 -10.00 -15.30 36.92
N GLU A 159 -10.93 -14.41 37.27
CA GLU A 159 -11.30 -13.92 38.60
C GLU A 159 -10.22 -13.60 39.67
N GLN A 160 -10.31 -12.37 40.19
CA GLN A 160 -10.65 -12.23 41.61
C GLN A 160 -11.40 -10.93 41.89
N SER A 161 -12.37 -11.02 42.82
CA SER A 161 -13.17 -9.92 43.33
C SER A 161 -12.62 -9.42 44.67
N GLY A 162 -12.89 -8.15 45.01
CA GLY A 162 -12.44 -7.56 46.28
C GLY A 162 -12.90 -6.12 46.46
N SER A 163 -13.90 -5.91 47.32
CA SER A 163 -14.26 -4.62 47.93
C SER A 163 -13.47 -4.44 49.26
N THR A 164 -13.60 -3.40 50.11
CA THR A 164 -14.66 -2.41 50.36
C THR A 164 -14.10 -1.26 51.24
N TYR A 165 -14.86 -0.15 51.39
CA TYR A 165 -14.76 0.86 52.49
C TYR A 165 -13.49 1.73 52.54
N ASP A 166 -13.48 2.98 53.05
CA ASP A 166 -14.48 3.99 53.49
C ASP A 166 -13.70 5.35 53.59
N ASP A 167 -14.25 6.55 53.82
CA ASP A 167 -15.50 7.27 53.48
C ASP A 167 -15.20 8.78 53.80
N ASP A 168 -16.21 9.65 53.88
CA ASP A 168 -16.21 11.08 54.28
C ASP A 168 -15.81 12.16 53.22
N VAL A 169 -16.48 13.34 53.11
CA VAL A 169 -17.90 13.75 53.21
C VAL A 169 -18.03 15.26 52.82
N PHE A 170 -18.97 15.60 51.92
CA PHE A 170 -19.80 16.85 51.78
C PHE A 170 -19.20 18.28 52.06
N THR A 171 -19.52 19.38 51.36
CA THR A 171 -20.47 19.69 50.24
C THR A 171 -20.20 21.07 49.57
N LYS A 172 -20.81 21.29 48.38
CA LYS A 172 -21.21 22.61 47.76
C LYS A 172 -20.05 23.52 47.28
N GLN A 173 -20.18 24.43 46.30
CA GLN A 173 -21.25 24.94 45.40
C GLN A 173 -20.58 25.62 44.16
N GLN A 174 -21.16 25.92 42.98
CA GLN A 174 -22.29 25.40 42.18
C GLN A 174 -22.41 26.19 40.84
N ALA A 175 -22.50 25.52 39.68
CA ALA A 175 -22.81 26.09 38.33
C ALA A 175 -21.78 27.11 37.77
N ASN A 176 -21.66 27.44 36.48
CA ASN A 176 -22.27 26.98 35.21
C ASN A 176 -21.29 27.39 34.05
N VAL A 177 -21.34 26.95 32.78
CA VAL A 177 -22.22 26.02 32.01
C VAL A 177 -21.37 25.37 30.88
N ALA A 178 -21.98 24.72 29.88
CA ALA A 178 -21.32 23.89 28.86
C ALA A 178 -20.85 24.60 27.57
N SER A 179 -19.88 23.97 26.89
CA SER A 179 -20.03 23.62 25.46
C SER A 179 -19.33 22.29 25.15
N LEU A 180 -19.99 21.41 24.40
CA LEU A 180 -19.38 20.18 23.87
C LEU A 180 -18.85 20.43 22.45
N VAL A 181 -17.63 19.99 22.16
CA VAL A 181 -17.25 19.49 20.85
C VAL A 181 -16.41 18.23 21.04
N SER A 182 -16.92 17.09 20.58
CA SER A 182 -16.15 15.85 20.50
C SER A 182 -15.73 15.63 19.04
N THR A 183 -14.44 15.40 18.81
CA THR A 183 -13.90 15.08 17.48
C THR A 183 -12.68 14.16 17.63
N GLY A 184 -12.78 12.95 17.08
CA GLY A 184 -11.71 11.95 17.14
C GLY A 184 -10.42 12.42 16.45
N GLY A 185 -9.33 12.52 17.21
CA GLY A 185 -8.05 13.03 16.72
C GLY A 185 -7.30 12.03 15.84
N ILE A 186 -7.35 12.20 14.52
CA ILE A 186 -6.45 11.48 13.60
C ILE A 186 -5.04 12.07 13.73
N GLN A 187 -4.14 11.39 14.45
CA GLN A 187 -2.72 11.73 14.40
C GLN A 187 -2.11 11.28 13.06
N VAL A 188 -1.55 12.23 12.32
CA VAL A 188 -0.88 12.01 11.04
C VAL A 188 0.63 12.15 11.23
N THR A 189 1.27 11.06 11.65
CA THR A 189 2.72 11.03 11.89
C THR A 189 3.48 11.06 10.56
N ARG A 190 4.25 12.13 10.33
CA ARG A 190 5.13 12.29 9.17
C ARG A 190 6.56 12.02 9.58
N PHE A 191 7.26 11.14 8.85
CA PHE A 191 8.69 10.92 9.04
C PHE A 191 9.48 11.40 7.82
N SER A 192 10.70 11.91 8.08
CA SER A 192 11.65 12.31 7.05
C SER A 192 12.90 11.46 7.18
N SER A 193 13.23 10.70 6.13
CA SER A 193 14.52 10.00 6.04
C SER A 193 15.59 10.97 5.50
N PRO A 194 16.85 10.90 5.97
CA PRO A 194 17.96 11.65 5.37
C PRO A 194 18.17 11.34 3.87
N PHE A 195 17.61 10.23 3.37
CA PHE A 195 17.63 9.85 1.95
C PHE A 195 16.39 10.31 1.16
N GLY A 196 15.64 11.31 1.66
CA GLY A 196 14.59 12.02 0.90
C GLY A 196 13.22 11.33 0.80
N PHE A 197 13.11 10.08 1.25
CA PHE A 197 11.84 9.39 1.42
C PHE A 197 10.97 10.10 2.48
N HIS A 198 9.68 10.25 2.18
CA HIS A 198 8.65 10.68 3.14
C HIS A 198 7.49 9.70 3.02
N GLY A 199 7.12 9.05 4.11
CA GLY A 199 5.88 8.30 4.23
C GLY A 199 4.84 9.09 5.04
N VAL A 200 3.57 8.74 4.84
CA VAL A 200 2.46 9.14 5.71
C VAL A 200 1.71 7.88 6.06
N TYR A 201 1.46 7.66 7.35
CA TYR A 201 0.55 6.62 7.83
C TYR A 201 -0.54 7.26 8.68
N ALA A 202 -1.72 6.67 8.69
CA ALA A 202 -2.85 7.10 9.51
C ALA A 202 -3.25 5.94 10.42
N SER A 203 -2.95 6.05 11.70
CA SER A 203 -3.42 5.12 12.73
C SER A 203 -4.76 5.60 13.26
N GLN A 204 -5.85 4.93 12.89
CA GLN A 204 -7.10 5.05 13.62
C GLN A 204 -7.00 4.23 14.90
N PHE A 205 -7.09 4.90 16.05
CA PHE A 205 -7.38 4.26 17.32
C PHE A 205 -8.90 4.25 17.49
N ALA A 206 -9.49 3.07 17.65
CA ALA A 206 -10.81 2.92 18.24
C ALA A 206 -10.66 2.91 19.77
N LEU A 207 -11.57 3.60 20.44
CA LEU A 207 -11.83 3.53 21.88
C LEU A 207 -13.20 2.87 22.07
#